data_AF-A0A9W6XUR4-F1
#
_entry.id   AF-A0A9W6XUR4-F1
#
_cell.length_a   1.000
_cell.length_b   1.000
_cell.length_c   1.000
_cell.angle_alpha   90.00
_cell.angle_beta   90.00
_cell.angle_gamma   90.00
#
_symmetry.space_group_name_H-M   'P 1'
#
loop_
_entity.id
_entity.type
_entity.pdbx_description
1 polymer ?
#
loop_
_entity_poly.entity_id
_entity_poly.type
_entity_poly.pdbx_seq_one_letter_code
_entity_poly.pdbx_strand_id
1 'polypeptide(L)'
;MAPLIKVGGALVAALYHSVGSEVGGFFVEKLVRNLTDSVEKEKKQLCEAGVPRDDGDDDGRTSKEPVNLMLFVMTLYNFGVVHCTLVYDLFRAFVESFSSTDIELIHQLLKVGGAQLRADDADALRQMVAAVQQKVGEAQQANGGSQPEERVRFILDLIYDLKKSSKHGKGRNAGGKAGAGGGALDVPSLKKWLGRVKTRCGNTNNPLRVSLHELLNADEDGRWWIVGGTWVGYQQQKSADDGNAENEAVRENDRLLKLAEKQHMNTDVRKKIFVALMGATDCFDAYERLLQLHLKEKQEREIVRVLLHCCGQENKFNKYYLVLAEKLCEMDQRYKFTFQLAFWDIFKQMESLKPRRLYNQAQMLAGLVLSSSLSLSCLKVLDFTQLEDKSILFLRVLMEEILKVESELEMAQVFQRLLQTKKAQLTIDGLAVFFHQHLTSFKGEPDPKMRTLLKKRAKSVKSLLDQLAKSAASAEKEASFM
;
A
#
# COMPACT_ATOMS: atom_id res chain seq x y z
N MET A 1 -22.80 7.61 26.17
CA MET A 1 -22.80 7.15 24.76
C MET A 1 -21.41 7.18 24.13
N ALA A 2 -20.74 8.34 24.03
CA ALA A 2 -19.42 8.45 23.38
C ALA A 2 -18.32 7.47 23.87
N PRO A 3 -18.20 7.14 25.18
CA PRO A 3 -17.25 6.11 25.64
C PRO A 3 -17.60 4.70 25.11
N LEU A 4 -18.89 4.37 25.02
CA LEU A 4 -19.35 3.08 24.52
C LEU A 4 -19.09 2.94 23.02
N ILE A 5 -19.24 4.02 22.24
CA ILE A 5 -18.87 4.07 20.82
C ILE A 5 -17.38 3.77 20.64
N LYS A 6 -16.52 4.35 21.48
CA LYS A 6 -15.07 4.08 21.45
C LYS A 6 -14.72 2.61 21.75
N VAL A 7 -15.38 2.03 22.75
CA VAL A 7 -15.20 0.60 23.11
C VAL A 7 -15.75 -0.31 22.01
N GLY A 8 -16.93 0.00 21.47
CA GLY A 8 -17.53 -0.72 20.35
C GLY A 8 -16.66 -0.69 19.10
N GLY A 9 -16.11 0.48 18.74
CA GLY A 9 -15.16 0.60 17.64
C GLY A 9 -13.88 -0.21 17.88
N ALA A 10 -13.39 -0.27 19.13
CA ALA A 10 -12.22 -1.08 19.47
C ALA A 10 -12.52 -2.59 19.36
N LEU A 11 -13.73 -3.02 19.74
CA LEU A 11 -14.18 -4.40 19.59
C LEU A 11 -14.28 -4.78 18.11
N VAL A 12 -14.89 -3.92 17.28
CA VAL A 12 -14.95 -4.14 15.82
C VAL A 12 -13.54 -4.22 15.23
N ALA A 13 -12.62 -3.36 15.65
CA ALA A 13 -11.22 -3.44 15.22
C ALA A 13 -10.53 -4.74 15.66
N ALA A 14 -10.85 -5.25 16.86
CA ALA A 14 -10.32 -6.53 17.32
C ALA A 14 -10.88 -7.70 16.50
N LEU A 15 -12.18 -7.70 16.20
CA LEU A 15 -12.83 -8.68 15.32
C LEU A 15 -12.26 -8.62 13.90
N TYR A 16 -12.01 -7.42 13.39
CA TYR A 16 -11.37 -7.20 12.10
C TYR A 16 -10.02 -7.91 12.01
N HIS A 17 -9.15 -7.78 13.01
CA HIS A 17 -7.83 -8.42 12.97
C HIS A 17 -7.85 -9.90 13.36
N SER A 18 -8.84 -10.37 14.12
CA SER A 18 -8.92 -11.76 14.60
C SER A 18 -9.67 -12.71 13.65
N VAL A 19 -10.82 -12.28 13.13
CA VAL A 19 -11.70 -13.12 12.29
C VAL A 19 -11.37 -12.93 10.82
N GLY A 20 -11.19 -11.68 10.37
CA GLY A 20 -10.90 -11.37 8.98
C GLY A 20 -11.48 -10.04 8.52
N SER A 21 -11.11 -9.64 7.30
CA SER A 21 -11.58 -8.40 6.70
C SER A 21 -13.08 -8.37 6.43
N GLU A 22 -13.70 -9.54 6.26
CA GLU A 22 -15.13 -9.69 5.96
C GLU A 22 -16.01 -9.08 7.05
N VAL A 23 -15.66 -9.29 8.32
CA VAL A 23 -16.40 -8.73 9.47
C VAL A 23 -16.26 -7.21 9.50
N GLY A 24 -15.05 -6.69 9.26
CA GLY A 24 -14.82 -5.25 9.21
C GLY A 24 -15.59 -4.59 8.07
N GLY A 25 -15.55 -5.19 6.87
CA GLY A 25 -16.26 -4.69 5.70
C GLY A 25 -17.78 -4.64 5.91
N PHE A 26 -18.38 -5.74 6.41
CA PHE A 26 -19.82 -5.78 6.72
C PHE A 26 -20.24 -4.70 7.73
N PHE A 27 -19.46 -4.52 8.80
CA PHE A 27 -19.75 -3.47 9.79
C PHE A 27 -19.61 -2.07 9.20
N VAL A 28 -18.58 -1.81 8.40
CA VAL A 28 -18.35 -0.50 7.77
C VAL A 28 -19.45 -0.18 6.76
N GLU A 29 -19.83 -1.11 5.89
CA GLU A 29 -20.95 -0.96 4.95
C GLU A 29 -22.23 -0.60 5.70
N LYS A 30 -22.63 -1.43 6.67
CA LYS A 30 -23.89 -1.20 7.37
C LYS A 30 -23.90 0.13 8.13
N LEU A 31 -22.77 0.51 8.71
CA LEU A 31 -22.61 1.77 9.44
C LEU A 31 -22.71 2.99 8.52
N VAL A 32 -22.04 2.95 7.36
CA VAL A 32 -22.03 4.07 6.41
C VAL A 32 -23.39 4.21 5.73
N ARG A 33 -24.04 3.11 5.35
CA ARG A 33 -25.42 3.15 4.82
C ARG A 33 -26.40 3.74 5.84
N ASN A 34 -26.34 3.29 7.09
CA ASN A 34 -27.18 3.86 8.15
C ASN A 34 -26.89 5.36 8.38
N LEU A 35 -25.62 5.79 8.23
CA LEU A 35 -25.25 7.21 8.32
C LEU A 35 -25.90 8.01 7.19
N THR A 36 -25.75 7.57 5.95
CA THR A 36 -26.35 8.25 4.77
C THR A 36 -27.87 8.28 4.87
N ASP A 37 -28.51 7.15 5.20
CA ASP A 37 -29.97 7.06 5.40
C ASP A 37 -30.45 8.01 6.50
N SER A 38 -29.69 8.13 7.60
CA SER A 38 -30.03 9.03 8.71
C SER A 38 -29.91 10.50 8.30
N VAL A 39 -28.87 10.84 7.52
CA VAL A 39 -28.68 12.20 6.99
C VAL A 39 -29.80 12.56 6.02
N GLU A 40 -30.19 11.64 5.14
CA GLU A 40 -31.29 11.85 4.21
C GLU A 40 -32.65 11.99 4.92
N LYS A 41 -32.90 11.21 5.97
CA LYS A 41 -34.12 11.33 6.77
C LYS A 41 -34.21 12.69 7.45
N GLU A 42 -33.12 13.17 8.04
CA GLU A 42 -33.10 14.53 8.62
C GLU A 42 -33.32 15.61 7.57
N LYS A 43 -32.67 15.47 6.40
CA LYS A 43 -32.88 16.41 5.28
C LYS A 43 -34.35 16.44 4.85
N LYS A 44 -35.01 15.28 4.73
CA LYS A 44 -36.44 15.18 4.39
C LYS A 44 -37.33 15.80 5.48
N GLN A 45 -37.06 15.53 6.75
CA GLN A 45 -37.82 16.10 7.88
C GLN A 45 -37.70 17.64 7.94
N LEU A 46 -36.52 18.18 7.67
CA LEU A 46 -36.29 19.63 7.59
C LEU A 46 -37.04 20.27 6.41
N CYS A 47 -37.19 19.56 5.28
CA CYS A 47 -38.00 20.02 4.15
C CYS A 47 -39.51 19.94 4.42
N GLU A 48 -39.98 18.92 5.15
CA GLU A 48 -41.40 18.70 5.46
C GLU A 48 -41.91 19.58 6.63
N ALA A 49 -41.04 19.97 7.55
CA ALA A 49 -41.35 20.86 8.69
C ALA A 49 -41.59 22.33 8.30
N GLY A 50 -41.58 22.68 7.00
CA GLY A 50 -41.92 24.01 6.48
C GLY A 50 -43.40 24.41 6.61
N VAL A 51 -44.25 23.58 7.23
CA VAL A 51 -45.63 23.95 7.61
C VAL A 51 -45.63 24.33 9.10
N PRO A 52 -45.98 25.57 9.48
CA PRO A 52 -45.89 26.00 10.87
C PRO A 52 -46.95 25.26 11.70
N ARG A 53 -46.51 24.36 12.57
CA ARG A 53 -47.31 23.90 13.71
C ARG A 53 -46.95 24.76 14.91
N ASP A 54 -47.92 25.56 15.32
CA ASP A 54 -47.95 26.37 16.52
C ASP A 54 -48.07 25.43 17.73
N ASP A 55 -46.93 25.02 18.29
CA ASP A 55 -46.85 24.52 19.66
C ASP A 55 -45.47 24.90 20.21
N GLY A 56 -45.48 25.78 21.21
CA GLY A 56 -44.29 26.24 21.91
C GLY A 56 -43.59 25.10 22.67
N ASP A 57 -42.25 25.18 22.72
CA ASP A 57 -41.30 24.29 23.39
C ASP A 57 -40.72 23.09 22.59
N ASP A 58 -40.43 23.24 21.29
CA ASP A 58 -39.50 22.31 20.60
C ASP A 58 -38.15 22.99 20.32
N ASP A 59 -37.26 22.90 21.30
CA ASP A 59 -35.86 23.32 21.24
C ASP A 59 -35.09 22.43 20.25
N GLY A 60 -35.19 22.73 18.95
CA GLY A 60 -34.20 22.47 17.88
C GLY A 60 -33.35 21.19 17.96
N ARG A 61 -33.91 20.03 18.30
CA ARG A 61 -33.14 18.78 18.39
C ARG A 61 -32.91 18.20 17.00
N THR A 62 -31.81 18.60 16.37
CA THR A 62 -31.14 17.74 15.38
C THR A 62 -30.95 16.36 16.01
N SER A 63 -31.27 15.28 15.28
CA SER A 63 -31.09 13.94 15.83
C SER A 63 -29.59 13.75 16.10
N LYS A 64 -29.26 13.25 17.28
CA LYS A 64 -27.86 12.94 17.63
C LYS A 64 -27.38 11.65 16.96
N GLU A 65 -28.26 10.95 16.25
CA GLU A 65 -27.99 9.70 15.54
C GLU A 65 -26.88 9.84 14.47
N PRO A 66 -26.97 10.74 13.48
CA PRO A 66 -25.93 10.89 12.45
C PRO A 66 -24.58 11.30 13.07
N VAL A 67 -24.58 12.15 14.11
CA VAL A 67 -23.36 12.54 14.82
C VAL A 67 -22.72 11.36 15.55
N ASN A 68 -23.51 10.47 16.15
CA ASN A 68 -23.02 9.26 16.80
C ASN A 68 -22.47 8.24 15.79
N LEU A 69 -23.14 8.07 14.65
CA LEU A 69 -22.70 7.19 13.55
C LEU A 69 -21.38 7.71 12.95
N MET A 70 -21.28 9.01 12.71
CA MET A 70 -20.05 9.67 12.27
C MET A 70 -18.91 9.47 13.28
N LEU A 71 -19.17 9.65 14.57
CA LEU A 71 -18.19 9.37 15.62
C LEU A 71 -17.71 7.91 15.59
N PHE A 72 -18.59 6.96 15.27
CA PHE A 72 -18.24 5.55 15.15
C PHE A 72 -17.34 5.30 13.92
N VAL A 73 -17.67 5.87 12.76
CA VAL A 73 -16.83 5.81 11.54
C VAL A 73 -15.42 6.36 11.82
N MET A 74 -15.34 7.54 12.43
CA MET A 74 -14.06 8.16 12.78
C MET A 74 -13.27 7.37 13.83
N THR A 75 -13.96 6.66 14.72
CA THR A 75 -13.33 5.76 15.68
C THR A 75 -12.70 4.55 14.96
N LEU A 76 -13.35 4.00 13.93
CA LEU A 76 -12.80 2.91 13.11
C LEU A 76 -11.58 3.36 12.29
N TYR A 77 -11.62 4.57 11.74
CA TYR A 77 -10.45 5.21 11.11
C TYR A 77 -9.30 5.38 12.11
N ASN A 78 -9.59 5.87 13.32
CA ASN A 78 -8.58 6.03 14.38
C ASN A 78 -7.92 4.70 14.79
N PHE A 79 -8.64 3.58 14.71
CA PHE A 79 -8.11 2.25 15.00
C PHE A 79 -7.46 1.54 13.80
N GLY A 80 -7.45 2.18 12.62
CA GLY A 80 -6.83 1.66 11.41
C GLY A 80 -7.62 0.52 10.75
N VAL A 81 -8.94 0.47 10.98
CA VAL A 81 -9.84 -0.44 10.25
C VAL A 81 -10.17 0.13 8.88
N VAL A 82 -10.35 1.45 8.80
CA VAL A 82 -10.74 2.19 7.58
C VAL A 82 -9.58 3.09 7.15
N HIS A 83 -9.35 3.22 5.85
CA HIS A 83 -8.36 4.13 5.28
C HIS A 83 -8.90 5.58 5.16
N CYS A 84 -8.02 6.58 5.09
CA CYS A 84 -8.41 7.99 4.97
C CYS A 84 -9.23 8.31 3.70
N THR A 85 -9.18 7.46 2.65
CA THR A 85 -9.99 7.60 1.42
C THR A 85 -11.47 7.79 1.72
N LEU A 86 -12.07 6.90 2.53
CA LEU A 86 -13.49 6.99 2.86
C LEU A 86 -13.82 8.28 3.64
N VAL A 87 -12.90 8.72 4.51
CA VAL A 87 -13.06 9.96 5.28
C VAL A 87 -13.06 11.17 4.36
N TYR A 88 -12.23 11.17 3.31
CA TYR A 88 -12.22 12.23 2.30
C TYR A 88 -13.48 12.24 1.46
N ASP A 89 -13.98 11.08 1.04
CA ASP A 89 -15.20 10.99 0.23
C ASP A 89 -16.43 11.44 1.02
N LEU A 90 -16.56 11.00 2.28
CA LEU A 90 -17.60 11.48 3.19
C LEU A 90 -17.51 13.00 3.38
N PHE A 91 -16.31 13.53 3.59
CA PHE A 91 -16.13 14.97 3.72
C PHE A 91 -16.54 15.73 2.46
N ARG A 92 -16.14 15.26 1.26
CA ARG A 92 -16.54 15.88 0.00
C ARG A 92 -18.05 15.90 -0.17
N ALA A 93 -18.72 14.77 0.11
CA ALA A 93 -20.18 14.68 0.05
C ALA A 93 -20.87 15.71 0.98
N PHE A 94 -20.38 15.87 2.22
CA PHE A 94 -20.94 16.86 3.16
C PHE A 94 -20.64 18.31 2.78
N VAL A 95 -19.48 18.58 2.18
CA VAL A 95 -19.12 19.92 1.70
C VAL A 95 -19.91 20.31 0.46
N GLU A 96 -20.25 19.35 -0.40
CA GLU A 96 -21.09 19.59 -1.58
C GLU A 96 -22.52 19.97 -1.20
N SER A 97 -23.14 19.26 -0.24
CA SER A 97 -24.51 19.56 0.18
C SER A 97 -24.63 20.68 1.22
N PHE A 98 -23.61 20.88 2.05
CA PHE A 98 -23.43 21.99 3.00
C PHE A 98 -24.70 22.37 3.82
N SER A 99 -25.49 21.39 4.26
CA SER A 99 -26.65 21.62 5.14
C SER A 99 -26.26 21.80 6.61
N SER A 100 -27.21 22.24 7.45
CA SER A 100 -26.97 22.43 8.90
C SER A 100 -26.51 21.14 9.61
N THR A 101 -27.06 19.98 9.21
CA THR A 101 -26.58 18.66 9.66
C THR A 101 -25.17 18.37 9.14
N ASP A 102 -24.89 18.64 7.86
CA ASP A 102 -23.57 18.37 7.27
C ASP A 102 -22.46 19.17 7.96
N ILE A 103 -22.73 20.41 8.35
CA ILE A 103 -21.82 21.28 9.13
C ILE A 103 -21.48 20.63 10.48
N GLU A 104 -22.47 20.07 11.19
CA GLU A 104 -22.23 19.36 12.45
C GLU A 104 -21.37 18.09 12.24
N LEU A 105 -21.59 17.35 11.16
CA LEU A 105 -20.82 16.14 10.83
C LEU A 105 -19.38 16.48 10.43
N ILE A 106 -19.17 17.54 9.65
CA ILE A 106 -17.83 18.05 9.30
C ILE A 106 -17.08 18.46 10.58
N HIS A 107 -17.75 19.19 11.48
CA HIS A 107 -17.16 19.58 12.75
C HIS A 107 -16.75 18.35 13.58
N GLN A 108 -17.62 17.34 13.68
CA GLN A 108 -17.33 16.11 14.41
C GLN A 108 -16.17 15.31 13.78
N LEU A 109 -16.12 15.23 12.44
CA LEU A 109 -15.05 14.58 11.68
C LEU A 109 -13.69 15.23 11.97
N LEU A 110 -13.60 16.56 11.84
CA LEU A 110 -12.36 17.29 12.08
C LEU A 110 -11.94 17.22 13.56
N LYS A 111 -12.89 17.24 14.50
CA LYS A 111 -12.61 17.19 15.94
C LYS A 111 -12.00 15.85 16.35
N VAL A 112 -12.44 14.74 15.76
CA VAL A 112 -12.02 13.38 16.15
C VAL A 112 -10.84 12.89 15.32
N GLY A 113 -10.74 13.27 14.05
CA GLY A 113 -9.74 12.75 13.10
C GLY A 113 -8.74 13.77 12.56
N GLY A 114 -8.90 15.08 12.83
CA GLY A 114 -8.08 16.12 12.20
C GLY A 114 -6.57 15.96 12.40
N ALA A 115 -6.14 15.52 13.60
CA ALA A 115 -4.73 15.26 13.88
C ALA A 115 -4.19 14.03 13.12
N GLN A 116 -5.00 12.98 12.97
CA GLN A 116 -4.60 11.76 12.25
C GLN A 116 -4.59 12.00 10.73
N LEU A 117 -5.61 12.69 10.20
CA LEU A 117 -5.67 13.09 8.79
C LEU A 117 -4.45 13.93 8.38
N ARG A 118 -3.96 14.80 9.27
CA ARG A 118 -2.73 15.58 9.01
C ARG A 118 -1.48 14.71 8.96
N ALA A 119 -1.40 13.69 9.80
CA ALA A 119 -0.27 12.77 9.83
C ALA A 119 -0.25 11.87 8.57
N ASP A 120 -1.44 11.49 8.09
CA ASP A 120 -1.59 10.66 6.90
C ASP A 120 -1.40 11.45 5.60
N ASP A 121 -2.05 12.62 5.46
CA ASP A 121 -1.92 13.51 4.30
C ASP A 121 -2.19 14.99 4.68
N ALA A 122 -1.10 15.75 4.84
CA ALA A 122 -1.16 17.17 5.17
C ALA A 122 -1.59 18.07 4.00
N ASP A 123 -1.49 17.61 2.75
CA ASP A 123 -1.92 18.34 1.56
C ASP A 123 -3.44 18.17 1.34
N ALA A 124 -3.96 16.94 1.47
CA ALA A 124 -5.39 16.68 1.41
C ALA A 124 -6.17 17.45 2.48
N LEU A 125 -5.66 17.50 3.73
CA LEU A 125 -6.30 18.30 4.78
C LEU A 125 -6.30 19.81 4.44
N ARG A 126 -5.24 20.33 3.79
CA ARG A 126 -5.21 21.72 3.33
C ARG A 126 -6.26 21.99 2.26
N GLN A 127 -6.46 21.06 1.32
CA GLN A 127 -7.50 21.16 0.29
C GLN A 127 -8.91 21.10 0.89
N MET A 128 -9.14 20.19 1.84
CA MET A 128 -10.40 20.09 2.59
C MET A 128 -10.76 21.40 3.30
N VAL A 129 -9.79 21.99 3.99
CA VAL A 129 -9.94 23.28 4.67
C VAL A 129 -10.28 24.39 3.68
N ALA A 130 -9.61 24.42 2.52
CA ALA A 130 -9.87 25.43 1.50
C ALA A 130 -11.29 25.29 0.92
N ALA A 131 -11.76 24.06 0.68
CA ALA A 131 -13.11 23.80 0.18
C ALA A 131 -14.20 24.27 1.15
N VAL A 132 -14.03 24.03 2.45
CA VAL A 132 -14.95 24.54 3.48
C VAL A 132 -14.93 26.07 3.53
N GLN A 133 -13.75 26.70 3.49
CA GLN A 133 -13.65 28.17 3.50
C GLN A 133 -14.33 28.80 2.28
N GLN A 134 -14.21 28.17 1.10
CA GLN A 134 -14.90 28.60 -0.10
C GLN A 134 -16.41 28.52 0.05
N LYS A 135 -16.95 27.37 0.50
CA LYS A 135 -18.39 27.17 0.72
C LYS A 135 -18.97 28.11 1.78
N VAL A 136 -18.21 28.39 2.83
CA VAL A 136 -18.59 29.39 3.85
C VAL A 136 -18.65 30.79 3.24
N GLY A 137 -17.70 31.16 2.38
CA GLY A 137 -17.71 32.43 1.67
C GLY A 137 -18.91 32.58 0.72
N GLU A 138 -19.24 31.52 -0.02
CA GLU A 138 -20.42 31.46 -0.90
C GLU A 138 -21.72 31.62 -0.09
N ALA A 139 -21.85 30.92 1.04
CA ALA A 139 -23.02 31.02 1.92
C ALA A 139 -23.17 32.41 2.58
N GLN A 140 -22.06 33.07 2.93
CA GLN A 140 -22.07 34.44 3.49
C GLN A 140 -22.48 35.49 2.45
N GLN A 141 -22.09 35.30 1.19
CA GLN A 141 -22.50 36.16 0.08
C GLN A 141 -23.99 35.99 -0.24
N ALA A 142 -24.51 34.76 -0.18
CA ALA A 142 -25.93 34.46 -0.41
C ALA A 142 -26.85 35.06 0.68
N ASN A 143 -26.41 35.06 1.95
CA ASN A 143 -27.19 35.56 3.09
C ASN A 143 -26.97 37.05 3.44
N GLY A 144 -26.49 37.85 2.48
CA GLY A 144 -26.45 39.31 2.59
C GLY A 144 -25.56 39.86 3.73
N GLY A 145 -24.50 39.13 4.12
CA GLY A 145 -23.59 39.58 5.16
C GLY A 145 -24.07 39.36 6.61
N SER A 146 -25.10 38.53 6.81
CA SER A 146 -25.42 38.03 8.15
C SER A 146 -24.24 37.26 8.74
N GLN A 147 -24.01 37.42 10.05
CA GLN A 147 -22.95 36.70 10.78
C GLN A 147 -23.03 35.20 10.44
N PRO A 148 -21.89 34.52 10.22
CA PRO A 148 -21.89 33.07 10.01
C PRO A 148 -22.56 32.40 11.20
N GLU A 149 -23.36 31.36 10.95
CA GLU A 149 -23.93 30.52 11.99
C GLU A 149 -22.83 30.12 12.99
N GLU A 150 -23.14 30.10 14.29
CA GLU A 150 -22.16 29.79 15.34
C GLU A 150 -21.41 28.47 15.08
N ARG A 151 -22.09 27.50 14.44
CA ARG A 151 -21.54 26.21 14.02
C ARG A 151 -20.43 26.33 12.97
N VAL A 152 -20.59 27.23 12.01
CA VAL A 152 -19.57 27.52 10.99
C VAL A 152 -18.35 28.16 11.63
N ARG A 153 -18.55 29.04 12.62
CA ARG A 153 -17.46 29.67 13.38
C ARG A 153 -16.63 28.63 14.13
N PHE A 154 -17.27 27.64 14.77
CA PHE A 154 -16.56 26.53 15.43
C PHE A 154 -15.71 25.70 14.47
N ILE A 155 -16.17 25.47 13.23
CA ILE A 155 -15.36 24.79 12.21
C ILE A 155 -14.14 25.64 11.84
N LEU A 156 -14.32 26.95 11.63
CA LEU A 156 -13.21 27.86 11.30
C LEU A 156 -12.18 27.96 12.43
N ASP A 157 -12.62 27.98 13.69
CA ASP A 157 -11.73 27.96 14.86
C ASP A 157 -10.94 26.65 14.95
N LEU A 158 -11.61 25.51 14.72
CA LEU A 158 -10.96 24.19 14.73
C LEU A 158 -9.94 24.06 13.58
N ILE A 159 -10.27 24.60 12.40
CA ILE A 159 -9.36 24.70 11.25
C ILE A 159 -8.14 25.56 11.59
N TYR A 160 -8.36 26.70 12.25
CA TYR A 160 -7.29 27.60 12.68
C TYR A 160 -6.35 26.92 13.69
N ASP A 161 -6.90 26.20 14.66
CA ASP A 161 -6.12 25.42 15.64
C ASP A 161 -5.32 24.30 14.98
N LEU A 162 -5.93 23.56 14.05
CA LEU A 162 -5.24 22.56 13.24
C LEU A 162 -4.12 23.20 12.41
N LYS A 163 -4.29 24.42 11.89
CA LYS A 163 -3.25 25.15 11.14
C LYS A 163 -2.11 25.64 12.04
N LYS A 164 -2.42 26.18 13.22
CA LYS A 164 -1.45 26.80 14.16
C LYS A 164 -0.59 25.78 14.92
N SER A 165 -1.12 24.57 15.17
CA SER A 165 -0.36 23.46 15.76
C SER A 165 0.94 23.10 15.00
N SER A 166 1.11 23.60 13.77
CA SER A 166 2.31 23.44 12.93
C SER A 166 3.62 24.02 13.48
N LYS A 167 3.61 24.98 14.42
CA LYS A 167 4.84 25.71 14.83
C LYS A 167 5.42 25.34 16.20
N HIS A 168 4.81 24.41 16.94
CA HIS A 168 5.36 23.92 18.21
C HIS A 168 4.85 22.51 18.50
N GLY A 169 5.72 21.50 18.45
CA GLY A 169 5.34 20.18 18.97
C GLY A 169 6.09 18.98 18.43
N LYS A 170 7.42 19.00 18.51
CA LYS A 170 8.16 17.74 18.67
C LYS A 170 7.67 17.13 19.99
N GLY A 171 6.88 16.05 19.92
CA GLY A 171 6.48 15.23 21.05
C GLY A 171 5.74 15.95 22.18
N ARG A 172 4.43 16.16 22.04
CA ARG A 172 3.52 16.26 23.19
C ARG A 172 2.22 15.55 22.86
N ASN A 173 2.11 14.31 23.35
CA ASN A 173 0.83 13.79 23.81
C ASN A 173 0.15 14.92 24.58
N ALA A 174 -1.11 15.19 24.29
CA ALA A 174 -1.96 16.04 25.10
C ALA A 174 -2.18 15.37 26.46
N GLY A 175 -1.17 15.45 27.33
CA GLY A 175 -1.29 15.34 28.77
C GLY A 175 -1.79 16.68 29.29
N GLY A 176 -3.09 16.92 29.11
CA GLY A 176 -3.84 17.88 29.92
C GLY A 176 -4.50 17.11 31.04
N LYS A 177 -3.98 17.25 32.27
CA LYS A 177 -4.69 16.84 33.49
C LYS A 177 -6.05 17.54 33.50
N ALA A 178 -7.12 16.78 33.30
CA ALA A 178 -8.46 17.14 33.70
C ALA A 178 -8.98 16.01 34.59
N GLY A 179 -9.17 16.33 35.87
CA GLY A 179 -10.06 15.60 36.79
C GLY A 179 -9.69 14.16 37.12
N ALA A 180 -9.21 13.96 38.34
CA ALA A 180 -9.47 12.72 39.06
C ALA A 180 -11.01 12.49 39.10
N GLY A 181 -11.50 11.58 38.25
CA GLY A 181 -12.89 11.18 38.15
C GLY A 181 -12.98 9.93 37.27
N GLY A 182 -13.37 8.80 37.87
CA GLY A 182 -13.22 7.48 37.27
C GLY A 182 -13.99 7.22 35.97
N GLY A 183 -13.49 6.25 35.20
CA GLY A 183 -14.36 5.36 34.41
C GLY A 183 -14.38 5.46 32.88
N ALA A 184 -13.46 6.14 32.20
CA ALA A 184 -13.43 6.16 30.73
C ALA A 184 -12.16 5.52 30.14
N LEU A 185 -12.32 4.46 29.34
CA LEU A 185 -11.25 3.86 28.54
C LEU A 185 -10.79 4.86 27.46
N ASP A 186 -9.63 5.47 27.66
CA ASP A 186 -9.04 6.44 26.73
C ASP A 186 -8.61 5.79 25.41
N VAL A 187 -8.75 6.50 24.28
CA VAL A 187 -8.42 6.01 22.92
C VAL A 187 -6.98 5.43 22.84
N PRO A 188 -5.94 6.04 23.44
CA PRO A 188 -4.61 5.44 23.51
C PRO A 188 -4.54 4.09 24.25
N SER A 189 -5.35 3.91 25.31
CA SER A 189 -5.39 2.65 26.04
C SER A 189 -6.01 1.53 25.20
N LEU A 190 -7.05 1.86 24.42
CA LEU A 190 -7.68 0.96 23.46
C LEU A 190 -6.75 0.64 22.29
N LYS A 191 -5.99 1.61 21.76
CA LYS A 191 -4.93 1.37 20.75
C LYS A 191 -3.86 0.40 21.27
N LYS A 192 -3.41 0.55 22.53
CA LYS A 192 -2.46 -0.38 23.16
C LYS A 192 -3.04 -1.80 23.31
N TRP A 193 -4.30 -1.90 23.73
CA TRP A 193 -5.00 -3.18 23.81
C TRP A 193 -5.13 -3.85 22.44
N LEU A 194 -5.53 -3.09 21.42
CA LEU A 194 -5.62 -3.57 20.05
C LEU A 194 -4.26 -4.05 19.52
N GLY A 195 -3.16 -3.37 19.87
CA GLY A 195 -1.80 -3.83 19.56
C GLY A 195 -1.49 -5.22 20.11
N ARG A 196 -1.96 -5.54 21.33
CA ARG A 196 -1.83 -6.89 21.91
C ARG A 196 -2.70 -7.93 21.23
N VAL A 197 -3.87 -7.54 20.73
CA VAL A 197 -4.73 -8.43 19.94
C VAL A 197 -4.04 -8.76 18.61
N LYS A 198 -3.52 -7.75 17.90
CA LYS A 198 -2.77 -7.91 16.65
C LYS A 198 -1.59 -8.89 16.80
N THR A 199 -0.80 -8.76 17.87
CA THR A 199 0.34 -9.66 18.09
C THR A 199 -0.07 -11.09 18.42
N ARG A 200 -1.19 -11.30 19.12
CA ARG A 200 -1.69 -12.65 19.42
C ARG A 200 -2.31 -13.34 18.21
N CYS A 201 -3.02 -12.62 17.35
CA CYS A 201 -3.70 -13.19 16.20
C CYS A 201 -2.75 -13.48 15.03
N GLY A 202 -1.54 -12.92 15.02
CA GLY A 202 -0.54 -13.16 13.97
C GLY A 202 -0.97 -12.70 12.57
N ASN A 203 -2.08 -11.95 12.48
CA ASN A 203 -2.66 -11.47 11.24
C ASN A 203 -2.97 -9.97 11.40
N THR A 204 -2.21 -9.12 10.71
CA THR A 204 -2.45 -7.67 10.69
C THR A 204 -3.11 -7.30 9.39
N ASN A 205 -4.44 -7.29 9.35
CA ASN A 205 -5.16 -6.76 8.20
C ASN A 205 -4.83 -5.28 7.99
N ASN A 206 -4.54 -4.89 6.76
CA ASN A 206 -4.33 -3.50 6.37
C ASN A 206 -5.63 -2.69 6.46
N PRO A 207 -5.60 -1.36 6.62
CA PRO A 207 -6.82 -0.55 6.61
C PRO A 207 -7.60 -0.75 5.31
N LEU A 208 -8.92 -0.86 5.42
CA LEU A 208 -9.84 -1.03 4.30
C LEU A 208 -9.83 0.24 3.43
N ARG A 209 -9.34 0.11 2.20
CA ARG A 209 -9.34 1.16 1.18
C ARG A 209 -10.59 1.00 0.34
N VAL A 210 -11.66 1.69 0.73
CA VAL A 210 -12.96 1.64 0.07
C VAL A 210 -13.44 3.06 -0.17
N SER A 211 -14.03 3.30 -1.34
CA SER A 211 -14.69 4.58 -1.67
C SER A 211 -16.11 4.63 -1.11
N LEU A 212 -16.66 5.84 -0.93
CA LEU A 212 -18.05 5.99 -0.51
C LEU A 212 -19.03 5.38 -1.54
N HIS A 213 -18.71 5.48 -2.82
CA HIS A 213 -19.53 4.95 -3.91
C HIS A 213 -19.66 3.42 -3.85
N GLU A 214 -18.54 2.71 -3.71
CA GLU A 214 -18.52 1.24 -3.60
C GLU A 214 -19.27 0.72 -2.36
N LEU A 215 -19.38 1.51 -1.28
CA LEU A 215 -20.16 1.11 -0.10
C LEU A 215 -21.66 1.25 -0.31
N LEU A 216 -22.08 2.33 -0.98
CA LEU A 216 -23.49 2.59 -1.27
C LEU A 216 -24.01 1.63 -2.33
N ASN A 217 -23.22 1.33 -3.34
CA ASN A 217 -23.59 0.45 -4.45
C ASN A 217 -23.17 -1.02 -4.25
N ALA A 218 -22.81 -1.42 -3.03
CA ALA A 218 -22.32 -2.78 -2.76
C ALA A 218 -23.29 -3.94 -3.11
N ASP A 219 -24.59 -3.66 -3.29
CA ASP A 219 -25.55 -4.66 -3.77
C ASP A 219 -25.51 -4.85 -5.29
N GLU A 220 -25.10 -3.82 -6.04
CA GLU A 220 -24.96 -3.82 -7.51
C GLU A 220 -23.53 -4.21 -7.93
N ASP A 221 -22.52 -3.58 -7.32
CA ASP A 221 -21.09 -3.77 -7.61
C ASP A 221 -20.51 -5.05 -6.96
N GLY A 222 -21.30 -5.70 -6.11
CA GLY A 222 -20.89 -6.83 -5.30
C GLY A 222 -20.12 -6.42 -4.04
N ARG A 223 -20.22 -7.27 -3.01
CA ARG A 223 -19.61 -7.01 -1.70
C ARG A 223 -18.10 -7.29 -1.74
N TRP A 224 -17.32 -6.23 -1.83
CA TRP A 224 -15.85 -6.27 -1.96
C TRP A 224 -15.11 -6.93 -0.78
N TRP A 225 -15.74 -7.01 0.40
CA TRP A 225 -15.18 -7.71 1.55
C TRP A 225 -15.53 -9.20 1.62
N ILE A 226 -16.29 -9.74 0.67
CA ILE A 226 -16.53 -11.20 0.56
C ILE A 226 -15.45 -11.79 -0.34
N VAL A 227 -14.69 -12.76 0.18
CA VAL A 227 -13.67 -13.48 -0.60
C VAL A 227 -14.36 -14.25 -1.72
N GLY A 228 -14.35 -13.71 -2.94
CA GLY A 228 -15.00 -14.30 -4.11
C GLY A 228 -16.08 -13.45 -4.79
N GLY A 229 -16.41 -12.27 -4.25
CA GLY A 229 -17.30 -11.31 -4.93
C GLY A 229 -16.73 -10.90 -6.30
N THR A 230 -17.60 -10.91 -7.32
CA THR A 230 -17.35 -10.41 -8.67
C THR A 230 -17.19 -8.90 -8.63
N TRP A 231 -15.95 -8.42 -8.48
CA TRP A 231 -15.64 -7.01 -8.64
C TRP A 231 -15.67 -6.66 -10.13
N VAL A 232 -16.66 -5.85 -10.54
CA VAL A 232 -16.64 -5.12 -11.81
C VAL A 232 -15.82 -3.87 -11.53
N GLY A 233 -14.68 -3.75 -12.20
CA GLY A 233 -13.67 -2.77 -11.81
C GLY A 233 -14.18 -1.34 -11.81
N TYR A 234 -13.76 -0.58 -10.80
CA TYR A 234 -13.92 0.87 -10.72
C TYR A 234 -13.27 1.52 -11.96
N GLN A 235 -14.05 1.69 -13.02
CA GLN A 235 -13.71 2.59 -14.12
C GLN A 235 -13.89 4.01 -13.59
N GLN A 236 -12.76 4.70 -13.43
CA GLN A 236 -12.76 6.16 -13.31
C GLN A 236 -13.70 6.72 -14.37
N GLN A 237 -14.80 7.37 -13.92
CA GLN A 237 -15.89 7.90 -14.75
C GLN A 237 -15.34 8.67 -15.96
N LYS A 238 -15.14 7.96 -17.07
CA LYS A 238 -15.26 8.53 -18.40
C LYS A 238 -16.76 8.50 -18.68
N SER A 239 -17.28 9.70 -18.91
CA SER A 239 -18.62 10.03 -19.37
C SER A 239 -19.35 8.83 -19.98
N ALA A 240 -20.48 8.46 -19.37
CA ALA A 240 -21.34 7.37 -19.79
C ALA A 240 -21.86 7.61 -21.21
N ASP A 241 -21.25 6.93 -22.19
CA ASP A 241 -21.83 6.64 -23.49
C ASP A 241 -21.07 5.47 -24.15
N ASP A 242 -21.22 4.23 -23.65
CA ASP A 242 -21.13 3.03 -24.51
C ASP A 242 -21.47 1.72 -23.75
N GLY A 243 -22.64 1.15 -23.99
CA GLY A 243 -22.99 -0.23 -23.57
C GLY A 243 -22.17 -1.33 -24.28
N ASN A 244 -21.27 -0.94 -25.18
CA ASN A 244 -20.38 -1.84 -25.91
C ASN A 244 -19.09 -2.14 -25.13
N ALA A 245 -18.65 -1.25 -24.23
CA ALA A 245 -17.39 -1.38 -23.50
C ALA A 245 -17.43 -2.45 -22.38
N GLU A 246 -18.56 -2.63 -21.71
CA GLU A 246 -18.72 -3.65 -20.66
C GLU A 246 -18.59 -5.08 -21.22
N ASN A 247 -19.15 -5.31 -22.41
CA ASN A 247 -19.05 -6.59 -23.09
C ASN A 247 -17.61 -6.91 -23.55
N GLU A 248 -16.81 -5.90 -23.89
CA GLU A 248 -15.40 -6.10 -24.23
C GLU A 248 -14.55 -6.42 -22.99
N ALA A 249 -14.77 -5.74 -21.86
CA ALA A 249 -14.05 -5.97 -20.62
C ALA A 249 -14.27 -7.39 -20.07
N VAL A 250 -15.51 -7.89 -20.13
CA VAL A 250 -15.85 -9.27 -19.73
C VAL A 250 -15.15 -10.29 -20.62
N ARG A 251 -15.13 -10.05 -21.94
CA ARG A 251 -14.44 -10.93 -22.91
C ARG A 251 -12.93 -10.93 -22.70
N GLU A 252 -12.34 -9.78 -22.37
CA GLU A 252 -10.91 -9.66 -22.09
C GLU A 252 -10.54 -10.41 -20.81
N ASN A 253 -11.34 -10.29 -19.75
CA ASN A 253 -11.13 -11.03 -18.51
C ASN A 253 -11.20 -12.55 -18.73
N ASP A 254 -12.19 -13.03 -19.47
CA ASP A 254 -12.29 -14.45 -19.86
C ASP A 254 -11.08 -14.94 -20.67
N ARG A 255 -10.56 -14.08 -21.56
CA ARG A 255 -9.34 -14.38 -22.32
C ARG A 255 -8.12 -14.50 -21.39
N LEU A 256 -7.99 -13.60 -20.42
CA LEU A 256 -6.90 -13.61 -19.44
C LEU A 256 -7.00 -14.82 -18.51
N LEU A 257 -8.19 -15.23 -18.08
CA LEU A 257 -8.41 -16.44 -17.29
C LEU A 257 -7.98 -17.71 -18.04
N LYS A 258 -8.35 -17.84 -19.31
CA LYS A 258 -7.89 -18.95 -20.18
C LYS A 258 -6.36 -18.93 -20.34
N LEU A 259 -5.76 -17.75 -20.42
CA LEU A 259 -4.30 -17.63 -20.49
C LEU A 259 -3.63 -18.00 -19.16
N ALA A 260 -4.22 -17.64 -18.02
CA ALA A 260 -3.73 -18.00 -16.69
C ALA A 260 -3.70 -19.54 -16.53
N GLU A 261 -4.73 -20.23 -17.01
CA GLU A 261 -4.79 -21.70 -17.00
C GLU A 261 -3.69 -22.33 -17.86
N LYS A 262 -3.45 -21.79 -19.07
CA LYS A 262 -2.33 -22.21 -19.93
C LYS A 262 -0.96 -21.96 -19.29
N GLN A 263 -0.86 -20.97 -18.40
CA GLN A 263 0.35 -20.65 -17.64
C GLN A 263 0.46 -21.43 -16.31
N HIS A 264 -0.42 -22.43 -16.09
CA HIS A 264 -0.46 -23.27 -14.89
C HIS A 264 -0.72 -22.48 -13.59
N MET A 265 -1.56 -21.45 -13.66
CA MET A 265 -2.10 -20.78 -12.47
C MET A 265 -3.18 -21.67 -11.83
N ASN A 266 -2.73 -22.61 -11.01
CA ASN A 266 -3.59 -23.68 -10.46
C ASN A 266 -4.53 -23.23 -9.33
N THR A 267 -4.39 -22.01 -8.80
CA THR A 267 -5.21 -21.51 -7.68
C THR A 267 -5.94 -20.23 -8.08
N ASP A 268 -7.12 -20.00 -7.51
CA ASP A 268 -7.91 -18.80 -7.79
C ASP A 268 -7.16 -17.52 -7.44
N VAL A 269 -6.35 -17.54 -6.37
CA VAL A 269 -5.46 -16.45 -5.99
C VAL A 269 -4.46 -16.16 -7.11
N ARG A 270 -3.80 -17.18 -7.66
CA ARG A 270 -2.83 -16.99 -8.75
C ARG A 270 -3.49 -16.50 -10.03
N LYS A 271 -4.69 -17.01 -10.35
CA LYS A 271 -5.48 -16.54 -11.51
C LYS A 271 -5.85 -15.06 -11.36
N LYS A 272 -6.35 -14.64 -10.19
CA LYS A 272 -6.69 -13.24 -9.89
C LYS A 272 -5.48 -12.31 -9.99
N ILE A 273 -4.34 -12.70 -9.40
CA ILE A 273 -3.09 -11.94 -9.51
C ILE A 273 -2.64 -11.85 -10.96
N PHE A 274 -2.72 -12.94 -11.72
CA PHE A 274 -2.35 -12.96 -13.14
C PHE A 274 -3.21 -12.00 -13.96
N VAL A 275 -4.53 -12.01 -13.76
CA VAL A 275 -5.46 -11.09 -14.42
C VAL A 275 -5.14 -9.64 -14.04
N ALA A 276 -4.89 -9.37 -12.75
CA ALA A 276 -4.54 -8.04 -12.26
C ALA A 276 -3.24 -7.51 -12.90
N LEU A 277 -2.22 -8.36 -13.05
CA LEU A 277 -0.94 -8.00 -13.68
C LEU A 277 -1.07 -7.81 -15.19
N MET A 278 -1.67 -8.78 -15.90
CA MET A 278 -1.69 -8.79 -17.36
C MET A 278 -2.74 -7.85 -17.94
N GLY A 279 -3.80 -7.56 -17.19
CA GLY A 279 -4.84 -6.62 -17.59
C GLY A 279 -4.55 -5.17 -17.22
N ALA A 280 -3.44 -4.90 -16.54
CA ALA A 280 -3.04 -3.55 -16.17
C ALA A 280 -2.45 -2.80 -17.35
N THR A 281 -2.77 -1.52 -17.44
CA THR A 281 -2.26 -0.60 -18.48
C THR A 281 -0.85 -0.13 -18.18
N ASP A 282 -0.56 0.15 -16.91
CA ASP A 282 0.75 0.57 -16.43
C ASP A 282 1.10 -0.04 -15.05
N CYS A 283 2.26 0.34 -14.53
CA CYS A 283 2.76 -0.16 -13.25
C CYS A 283 1.92 0.30 -12.05
N PHE A 284 1.33 1.50 -12.11
CA PHE A 284 0.55 2.05 -11.01
C PHE A 284 -0.83 1.39 -10.94
N ASP A 285 -1.50 1.25 -12.09
CA ASP A 285 -2.73 0.48 -12.27
C ASP A 285 -2.54 -0.97 -11.80
N ALA A 286 -1.43 -1.61 -12.17
CA ALA A 286 -1.11 -2.96 -11.69
C ALA A 286 -0.98 -3.02 -10.16
N TYR A 287 -0.29 -2.05 -9.56
CA TYR A 287 -0.11 -1.98 -8.12
C TYR A 287 -1.46 -1.75 -7.40
N GLU A 288 -2.29 -0.84 -7.89
CA GLU A 288 -3.62 -0.57 -7.32
C GLU A 288 -4.54 -1.80 -7.41
N ARG A 289 -4.59 -2.45 -8.57
CA ARG A 289 -5.35 -3.71 -8.76
C ARG A 289 -4.89 -4.80 -7.81
N LEU A 290 -3.58 -4.95 -7.60
CA LEU A 290 -3.04 -5.92 -6.64
C LEU A 290 -3.45 -5.61 -5.20
N LEU A 291 -3.49 -4.33 -4.80
CA LEU A 291 -3.95 -3.92 -3.47
C LEU A 291 -5.45 -4.18 -3.26
N GLN A 292 -6.26 -3.99 -4.31
CA GLN A 292 -7.70 -4.22 -4.29
C GLN A 292 -8.08 -5.71 -4.19
N LEU A 293 -7.15 -6.64 -4.45
CA LEU A 293 -7.39 -8.07 -4.22
C LEU A 293 -7.52 -8.45 -2.74
N HIS A 294 -7.15 -7.56 -1.81
CA HIS A 294 -7.24 -7.75 -0.35
C HIS A 294 -6.73 -9.12 0.12
N LEU A 295 -5.61 -9.56 -0.45
CA LEU A 295 -5.03 -10.87 -0.16
C LEU A 295 -4.55 -10.95 1.29
N LYS A 296 -4.69 -12.13 1.90
CA LYS A 296 -4.12 -12.39 3.23
C LYS A 296 -2.58 -12.45 3.14
N GLU A 297 -1.87 -12.20 4.23
CA GLU A 297 -0.40 -12.14 4.26
C GLU A 297 0.30 -13.37 3.63
N LYS A 298 -0.24 -14.58 3.80
CA LYS A 298 0.31 -15.78 3.15
C LYS A 298 0.08 -15.81 1.64
N GLN A 299 -1.04 -15.27 1.18
CA GLN A 299 -1.44 -15.20 -0.22
C GLN A 299 -0.69 -14.08 -0.97
N GLU A 300 -0.36 -12.97 -0.31
CA GLU A 300 0.45 -11.89 -0.89
C GLU A 300 1.81 -12.39 -1.39
N ARG A 301 2.36 -13.45 -0.79
CA ARG A 301 3.60 -14.08 -1.28
C ARG A 301 3.47 -14.65 -2.69
N GLU A 302 2.25 -14.99 -3.11
CA GLU A 302 1.99 -15.45 -4.47
C GLU A 302 2.10 -14.32 -5.50
N ILE A 303 1.94 -13.05 -5.09
CA ILE A 303 2.11 -11.89 -5.99
C ILE A 303 3.50 -11.93 -6.61
N VAL A 304 4.52 -12.06 -5.75
CA VAL A 304 5.93 -12.14 -6.17
C VAL A 304 6.18 -13.34 -7.08
N ARG A 305 5.61 -14.50 -6.75
CA ARG A 305 5.81 -15.74 -7.54
C ARG A 305 5.19 -15.63 -8.92
N VAL A 306 3.96 -15.10 -9.02
CA VAL A 306 3.27 -14.91 -10.30
C VAL A 306 3.98 -13.83 -11.12
N LEU A 307 4.39 -12.72 -10.50
CA LEU A 307 5.15 -11.66 -11.16
C LEU A 307 6.44 -12.19 -11.78
N LEU A 308 7.25 -12.93 -11.01
CA LEU A 308 8.47 -13.55 -11.53
C LEU A 308 8.16 -14.58 -12.60
N HIS A 309 7.10 -15.40 -12.45
CA HIS A 309 6.70 -16.34 -13.49
C HIS A 309 6.37 -15.63 -14.81
N CYS A 310 5.54 -14.59 -14.79
CA CYS A 310 5.18 -13.80 -15.97
C CYS A 310 6.42 -13.17 -16.61
N CYS A 311 7.25 -12.49 -15.82
CA CYS A 311 8.52 -11.91 -16.29
C CYS A 311 9.43 -12.94 -16.98
N GLY A 312 9.51 -14.16 -16.42
CA GLY A 312 10.28 -15.26 -17.00
C GLY A 312 9.70 -15.85 -18.28
N GLN A 313 8.41 -15.69 -18.54
CA GLN A 313 7.75 -16.22 -19.74
C GLN A 313 7.78 -15.25 -20.93
N GLU A 314 8.09 -13.98 -20.69
CA GLU A 314 8.21 -12.99 -21.76
C GLU A 314 9.29 -13.35 -22.80
N ASN A 315 9.09 -12.89 -24.03
CA ASN A 315 10.06 -13.08 -25.11
C ASN A 315 11.34 -12.26 -24.90
N LYS A 316 11.20 -11.05 -24.35
CA LYS A 316 12.28 -10.14 -23.97
C LYS A 316 11.97 -9.62 -22.57
N PHE A 317 13.00 -9.33 -21.79
CA PHE A 317 12.80 -8.73 -20.48
C PHE A 317 12.02 -7.41 -20.59
N ASN A 318 10.91 -7.36 -19.87
CA ASN A 318 10.04 -6.19 -19.82
C ASN A 318 10.28 -5.45 -18.50
N LYS A 319 10.72 -4.19 -18.59
CA LYS A 319 11.02 -3.34 -17.43
C LYS A 319 9.79 -3.04 -16.56
N TYR A 320 8.57 -3.18 -17.10
CA TYR A 320 7.33 -3.08 -16.34
C TYR A 320 7.36 -3.92 -15.05
N TYR A 321 7.79 -5.19 -15.14
CA TYR A 321 7.83 -6.07 -13.98
C TYR A 321 8.85 -5.63 -12.93
N LEU A 322 9.98 -5.05 -13.36
CA LEU A 322 11.01 -4.54 -12.46
C LEU A 322 10.49 -3.33 -11.68
N VAL A 323 9.94 -2.33 -12.37
CA VAL A 323 9.39 -1.13 -11.71
C VAL A 323 8.29 -1.50 -10.72
N LEU A 324 7.43 -2.46 -11.08
CA LEU A 324 6.41 -2.97 -10.16
C LEU A 324 7.00 -3.67 -8.94
N ALA A 325 8.02 -4.50 -9.14
CA ALA A 325 8.69 -5.19 -8.04
C ALA A 325 9.43 -4.22 -7.10
N GLU A 326 10.05 -3.17 -7.64
CA GLU A 326 10.66 -2.08 -6.87
C GLU A 326 9.61 -1.35 -6.05
N LYS A 327 8.48 -0.99 -6.66
CA LYS A 327 7.38 -0.35 -5.97
C LYS A 327 6.83 -1.21 -4.82
N LEU A 328 6.63 -2.50 -5.05
CA LEU A 328 6.22 -3.44 -4.00
C LEU A 328 7.23 -3.47 -2.84
N CYS A 329 8.53 -3.50 -3.14
CA CYS A 329 9.59 -3.51 -2.13
C CYS A 329 9.76 -2.18 -1.37
N GLU A 330 9.42 -1.05 -1.98
CA GLU A 330 9.39 0.26 -1.32
C GLU A 330 8.25 0.35 -0.32
N MET A 331 7.07 -0.16 -0.70
CA MET A 331 5.85 -0.04 0.10
C MET A 331 5.85 -1.00 1.29
N ASP A 332 6.32 -2.24 1.14
CA ASP A 332 6.47 -3.18 2.25
C ASP A 332 7.76 -4.03 2.15
N GLN A 333 8.57 -4.01 3.21
CA GLN A 333 9.81 -4.78 3.31
C GLN A 333 9.59 -6.30 3.26
N ARG A 334 8.38 -6.80 3.55
CA ARG A 334 8.02 -8.23 3.45
C ARG A 334 8.18 -8.76 2.02
N TYR A 335 7.98 -7.91 1.01
CA TYR A 335 8.19 -8.29 -0.39
C TYR A 335 9.66 -8.59 -0.67
N LYS A 336 10.61 -7.85 -0.09
CA LYS A 336 12.05 -8.11 -0.25
C LYS A 336 12.43 -9.52 0.19
N PHE A 337 11.95 -9.94 1.36
CA PHE A 337 12.18 -11.30 1.86
C PHE A 337 11.51 -12.36 0.97
N THR A 338 10.31 -12.08 0.47
CA THR A 338 9.59 -12.98 -0.43
C THR A 338 10.30 -13.13 -1.79
N PHE A 339 10.80 -12.04 -2.37
CA PHE A 339 11.62 -12.08 -3.59
C PHE A 339 12.88 -12.91 -3.38
N GLN A 340 13.57 -12.73 -2.25
CA GLN A 340 14.75 -13.54 -1.93
C GLN A 340 14.42 -15.05 -1.89
N LEU A 341 13.33 -15.44 -1.23
CA LEU A 341 12.89 -16.83 -1.21
C LEU A 341 12.52 -17.34 -2.61
N ALA A 342 11.81 -16.54 -3.41
CA ALA A 342 11.41 -16.92 -4.76
C ALA A 342 12.61 -17.11 -5.69
N PHE A 343 13.65 -16.27 -5.58
CA PHE A 343 14.91 -16.47 -6.31
C PHE A 343 15.65 -17.73 -5.85
N TRP A 344 15.63 -18.07 -4.56
CA TRP A 344 16.21 -19.35 -4.11
C TRP A 344 15.48 -20.56 -4.69
N ASP A 345 14.17 -20.49 -4.85
CA ASP A 345 13.41 -21.54 -5.52
C ASP A 345 13.76 -21.62 -7.02
N ILE A 346 13.98 -20.47 -7.68
CA ILE A 346 14.50 -20.43 -9.06
C ILE A 346 15.89 -21.05 -9.15
N PHE A 347 16.79 -20.75 -8.20
CA PHE A 347 18.15 -21.28 -8.19
C PHE A 347 18.18 -22.81 -8.08
N LYS A 348 17.31 -23.39 -7.24
CA LYS A 348 17.17 -24.85 -7.12
C LYS A 348 16.67 -25.52 -8.39
N GLN A 349 15.93 -24.79 -9.23
CA GLN A 349 15.31 -25.33 -10.45
C GLN A 349 16.04 -24.87 -11.71
N MET A 350 17.15 -24.13 -11.59
CA MET A 350 17.77 -23.40 -12.69
C MET A 350 18.04 -24.30 -13.90
N GLU A 351 18.52 -25.51 -13.64
CA GLU A 351 18.90 -26.48 -14.65
C GLU A 351 17.71 -27.06 -15.43
N SER A 352 16.50 -27.01 -14.87
CA SER A 352 15.27 -27.40 -15.58
C SER A 352 14.68 -26.28 -16.45
N LEU A 353 15.10 -25.02 -16.23
CA LEU A 353 14.51 -23.86 -16.89
C LEU A 353 15.11 -23.62 -18.29
N LYS A 354 14.31 -22.96 -19.14
CA LYS A 354 14.76 -22.54 -20.49
C LYS A 354 15.74 -21.36 -20.37
N PRO A 355 16.80 -21.29 -21.21
CA PRO A 355 17.78 -20.20 -21.17
C PRO A 355 17.17 -18.79 -21.25
N ARG A 356 16.14 -18.61 -22.10
CA ARG A 356 15.40 -17.34 -22.20
C ARG A 356 14.79 -16.91 -20.87
N ARG A 357 14.18 -17.86 -20.14
CA ARG A 357 13.57 -17.60 -18.83
C ARG A 357 14.64 -17.19 -17.84
N LEU A 358 15.78 -17.88 -17.82
CA LEU A 358 16.90 -17.54 -16.95
C LEU A 358 17.47 -16.15 -17.24
N TYR A 359 17.59 -15.78 -18.52
CA TYR A 359 18.03 -14.46 -18.93
C TYR A 359 17.13 -13.36 -18.35
N ASN A 360 15.81 -13.46 -18.51
CA ASN A 360 14.87 -12.48 -17.97
C ASN A 360 14.92 -12.44 -16.43
N GLN A 361 15.03 -13.59 -15.76
CA GLN A 361 15.14 -13.66 -14.30
C GLN A 361 16.45 -13.04 -13.78
N ALA A 362 17.55 -13.21 -14.52
CA ALA A 362 18.83 -12.59 -14.17
C ALA A 362 18.77 -11.07 -14.32
N GLN A 363 18.15 -10.55 -15.38
CA GLN A 363 17.92 -9.11 -15.54
C GLN A 363 17.00 -8.54 -14.45
N MET A 364 15.96 -9.29 -14.08
CA MET A 364 15.08 -8.94 -12.95
C MET A 364 15.85 -8.83 -11.64
N LEU A 365 16.68 -9.83 -11.32
CA LEU A 365 17.51 -9.82 -10.12
C LEU A 365 18.53 -8.68 -10.14
N ALA A 366 19.13 -8.39 -11.30
CA ALA A 366 20.08 -7.30 -11.45
C ALA A 366 19.43 -5.96 -11.10
N GLY A 367 18.25 -5.67 -11.65
CA GLY A 367 17.51 -4.46 -11.35
C GLY A 367 17.19 -4.33 -9.85
N LEU A 368 16.67 -5.39 -9.23
CA LEU A 368 16.35 -5.38 -7.79
C LEU A 368 17.57 -5.21 -6.89
N VAL A 369 18.73 -5.70 -7.32
CA VAL A 369 20.00 -5.49 -6.61
C VAL A 369 20.47 -4.05 -6.77
N LEU A 370 20.36 -3.47 -7.97
CA LEU A 370 20.74 -2.08 -8.26
C LEU A 370 19.87 -1.08 -7.49
N SER A 371 18.55 -1.27 -7.43
CA SER A 371 17.62 -0.44 -6.64
C SER A 371 17.69 -0.68 -5.13
N SER A 372 18.63 -1.51 -4.67
CA SER A 372 18.79 -1.85 -3.25
C SER A 372 17.57 -2.52 -2.60
N SER A 373 16.66 -3.07 -3.42
CA SER A 373 15.56 -3.92 -2.97
C SER A 373 16.07 -5.29 -2.51
N LEU A 374 17.12 -5.82 -3.16
CA LEU A 374 17.83 -7.03 -2.78
C LEU A 374 19.34 -6.76 -2.63
N SER A 375 20.02 -7.72 -1.99
CA SER A 375 21.49 -7.75 -1.87
C SER A 375 22.03 -8.99 -2.59
N LEU A 376 23.27 -8.91 -3.06
CA LEU A 376 24.00 -10.05 -3.64
C LEU A 376 24.14 -11.23 -2.65
N SER A 377 23.88 -11.01 -1.35
CA SER A 377 23.81 -12.09 -0.36
C SER A 377 22.72 -13.13 -0.66
N CYS A 378 21.76 -12.83 -1.54
CA CYS A 378 20.81 -13.84 -2.04
C CYS A 378 21.49 -14.97 -2.82
N LEU A 379 22.68 -14.75 -3.41
CA LEU A 379 23.43 -15.75 -4.18
C LEU A 379 24.10 -16.83 -3.31
N LYS A 380 24.08 -16.70 -1.98
CA LYS A 380 24.76 -17.62 -1.05
C LYS A 380 24.30 -19.08 -1.11
N VAL A 381 23.18 -19.35 -1.77
CA VAL A 381 22.61 -20.70 -1.93
C VAL A 381 23.20 -21.41 -3.16
N LEU A 382 23.88 -20.67 -4.04
CA LEU A 382 24.59 -21.24 -5.19
C LEU A 382 25.91 -21.87 -4.75
N ASP A 383 26.21 -23.04 -5.29
CA ASP A 383 27.51 -23.67 -5.15
C ASP A 383 28.46 -23.16 -6.24
N PHE A 384 29.35 -22.24 -5.87
CA PHE A 384 30.33 -21.67 -6.80
C PHE A 384 31.47 -22.64 -7.15
N THR A 385 31.58 -23.79 -6.48
CA THR A 385 32.59 -24.81 -6.81
C THR A 385 32.18 -25.67 -8.00
N GLN A 386 30.88 -25.81 -8.24
CA GLN A 386 30.29 -26.63 -9.29
C GLN A 386 29.19 -25.85 -10.02
N LEU A 387 29.60 -24.88 -10.84
CA LEU A 387 28.67 -24.11 -11.67
C LEU A 387 28.42 -24.81 -13.01
N GLU A 388 27.15 -25.16 -13.26
CA GLU A 388 26.68 -25.68 -14.54
C GLU A 388 26.47 -24.55 -15.58
N ASP A 389 26.32 -24.90 -16.86
CA ASP A 389 26.24 -23.94 -17.97
C ASP A 389 25.11 -22.90 -17.81
N LYS A 390 23.94 -23.32 -17.32
CA LYS A 390 22.80 -22.42 -17.11
C LYS A 390 23.00 -21.51 -15.90
N SER A 391 23.65 -22.03 -14.86
CA SER A 391 24.10 -21.26 -13.70
C SER A 391 25.14 -20.20 -14.09
N ILE A 392 26.09 -20.54 -14.96
CA ILE A 392 27.07 -19.61 -15.53
C ILE A 392 26.37 -18.54 -16.36
N LEU A 393 25.42 -18.93 -17.23
CA LEU A 393 24.62 -17.99 -18.02
C LEU A 393 23.88 -16.99 -17.12
N PHE A 394 23.18 -17.47 -16.10
CA PHE A 394 22.42 -16.63 -15.17
C PHE A 394 23.33 -15.61 -14.47
N LEU A 395 24.42 -16.08 -13.86
CA LEU A 395 25.37 -15.22 -13.15
C LEU A 395 26.05 -14.23 -14.10
N ARG A 396 26.36 -14.65 -15.33
CA ARG A 396 26.98 -13.77 -16.31
C ARG A 396 26.05 -12.62 -16.71
N VAL A 397 24.78 -12.91 -17.00
CA VAL A 397 23.78 -11.88 -17.32
C VAL A 397 23.59 -10.92 -16.15
N LEU A 398 23.46 -11.46 -14.93
CA LEU A 398 23.33 -10.67 -13.71
C LEU A 398 24.50 -9.69 -13.53
N MET A 399 25.74 -10.20 -13.64
CA MET A 399 26.94 -9.37 -13.44
C MET A 399 27.13 -8.38 -14.59
N GLU A 400 26.92 -8.79 -15.84
CA GLU A 400 27.03 -7.88 -16.98
C GLU A 400 26.04 -6.71 -16.87
N GLU A 401 24.81 -6.96 -16.42
CA GLU A 401 23.81 -5.91 -16.22
C GLU A 401 24.22 -4.95 -15.09
N ILE A 402 24.75 -5.46 -13.97
CA ILE A 402 25.28 -4.62 -12.88
C ILE A 402 26.47 -3.77 -13.37
N LEU A 403 27.35 -4.33 -14.19
CA LEU A 403 28.51 -3.64 -14.76
C LEU A 403 28.11 -2.57 -15.80
N LYS A 404 26.89 -2.59 -16.33
CA LYS A 404 26.37 -1.60 -17.30
C LYS A 404 25.82 -0.32 -16.66
N VAL A 405 25.66 -0.27 -15.34
CA VAL A 405 25.08 0.91 -14.65
C VAL A 405 25.86 2.19 -14.94
N GLU A 406 25.21 3.35 -14.98
CA GLU A 406 25.89 4.58 -15.39
C GLU A 406 27.00 4.99 -14.41
N SER A 407 26.72 4.89 -13.10
CA SER A 407 27.61 5.31 -12.03
C SER A 407 28.54 4.20 -11.52
N GLU A 408 29.86 4.44 -11.53
CA GLU A 408 30.82 3.51 -10.92
C GLU A 408 30.65 3.39 -9.39
N LEU A 409 30.14 4.46 -8.75
CA LEU A 409 29.84 4.47 -7.32
C LEU A 409 28.70 3.50 -6.98
N GLU A 410 27.60 3.55 -7.74
CA GLU A 410 26.44 2.66 -7.54
C GLU A 410 26.84 1.20 -7.71
N MET A 411 27.63 0.91 -8.74
CA MET A 411 28.21 -0.42 -8.94
C MET A 411 29.04 -0.84 -7.72
N ALA A 412 29.96 0.00 -7.24
CA ALA A 412 30.80 -0.33 -6.07
C ALA A 412 29.96 -0.57 -4.81
N GLN A 413 28.91 0.23 -4.57
CA GLN A 413 28.00 0.09 -3.44
C GLN A 413 27.27 -1.26 -3.42
N VAL A 414 26.91 -1.80 -4.60
CA VAL A 414 26.30 -3.14 -4.71
C VAL A 414 27.21 -4.22 -4.11
N PHE A 415 28.49 -4.19 -4.44
CA PHE A 415 29.47 -5.17 -3.93
C PHE A 415 29.86 -4.89 -2.47
N GLN A 416 29.94 -3.62 -2.05
CA GLN A 416 30.22 -3.28 -0.65
C GLN A 416 29.11 -3.73 0.31
N ARG A 417 27.83 -3.67 -0.10
CA ARG A 417 26.70 -4.16 0.72
C ARG A 417 26.80 -5.64 1.05
N LEU A 418 27.51 -6.43 0.24
CA LEU A 418 27.74 -7.85 0.51
C LEU A 418 28.53 -8.06 1.82
N LEU A 419 29.43 -7.14 2.17
CA LEU A 419 30.28 -7.18 3.38
C LEU A 419 29.52 -7.08 4.69
N GLN A 420 28.38 -6.40 4.68
CA GLN A 420 27.59 -6.17 5.89
C GLN A 420 26.93 -7.47 6.39
N THR A 421 26.99 -8.54 5.59
CA THR A 421 26.40 -9.83 5.93
C THR A 421 27.45 -10.78 6.49
N LYS A 422 27.38 -11.09 7.79
CA LYS A 422 28.33 -11.97 8.53
C LYS A 422 28.55 -13.38 7.96
N LYS A 423 27.80 -13.81 6.94
CA LYS A 423 27.87 -15.14 6.31
C LYS A 423 28.11 -15.08 4.80
N ALA A 424 28.65 -13.97 4.29
CA ALA A 424 28.83 -13.77 2.85
C ALA A 424 30.21 -14.18 2.32
N GLN A 425 31.14 -14.64 3.16
CA GLN A 425 32.52 -14.91 2.75
C GLN A 425 32.63 -15.89 1.58
N LEU A 426 31.98 -17.06 1.69
CA LEU A 426 31.93 -18.05 0.61
C LEU A 426 31.34 -17.49 -0.70
N THR A 427 30.38 -16.58 -0.59
CA THR A 427 29.78 -15.91 -1.75
C THR A 427 30.74 -14.89 -2.37
N ILE A 428 31.50 -14.16 -1.55
CA ILE A 428 32.54 -13.22 -2.00
C ILE A 428 33.63 -13.98 -2.75
N ASP A 429 34.15 -15.06 -2.15
CA ASP A 429 35.20 -15.88 -2.75
C ASP A 429 34.70 -16.57 -4.03
N GLY A 430 33.48 -17.10 -4.03
CA GLY A 430 32.83 -17.68 -5.20
C GLY A 430 32.64 -16.67 -6.34
N LEU A 431 32.19 -15.45 -6.02
CA LEU A 431 32.09 -14.37 -7.01
C LEU A 431 33.47 -13.95 -7.53
N ALA A 432 34.50 -13.88 -6.66
CA ALA A 432 35.86 -13.59 -7.11
C ALA A 432 36.33 -14.61 -8.15
N VAL A 433 36.18 -15.91 -7.85
CA VAL A 433 36.50 -17.01 -8.80
C VAL A 433 35.69 -16.87 -10.09
N PHE A 434 34.39 -16.59 -9.99
CA PHE A 434 33.53 -16.41 -11.15
C PHE A 434 34.00 -15.26 -12.07
N PHE A 435 34.37 -14.12 -11.49
CA PHE A 435 34.92 -12.99 -12.27
C PHE A 435 36.24 -13.34 -12.96
N HIS A 436 37.08 -14.16 -12.31
CA HIS A 436 38.34 -14.62 -12.88
C HIS A 436 38.16 -15.60 -14.05
N GLN A 437 37.17 -16.47 -13.98
CA GLN A 437 36.98 -17.56 -14.95
C GLN A 437 36.02 -17.18 -16.08
N HIS A 438 34.88 -16.57 -15.76
CA HIS A 438 33.74 -16.44 -16.68
C HIS A 438 33.47 -15.02 -17.18
N LEU A 439 34.03 -13.98 -16.56
CA LEU A 439 33.89 -12.57 -16.98
C LEU A 439 35.18 -11.98 -17.57
N THR A 440 35.94 -12.80 -18.31
CA THR A 440 37.19 -12.40 -18.95
C THR A 440 37.00 -11.75 -20.32
N SER A 441 35.85 -12.02 -20.98
CA SER A 441 35.60 -11.61 -22.36
C SER A 441 34.15 -11.21 -22.60
N PHE A 442 33.94 -10.06 -23.24
CA PHE A 442 32.61 -9.48 -23.52
C PHE A 442 32.33 -9.44 -25.03
N LYS A 443 32.68 -10.51 -25.75
CA LYS A 443 32.52 -10.60 -27.22
C LYS A 443 31.05 -10.46 -27.68
N GLY A 444 30.10 -10.77 -26.81
CA GLY A 444 28.66 -10.65 -27.09
C GLY A 444 28.13 -9.22 -27.09
N GLU A 445 28.87 -8.24 -26.56
CA GLU A 445 28.45 -6.84 -26.57
C GLU A 445 28.80 -6.20 -27.94
N PRO A 446 27.81 -5.71 -28.71
CA PRO A 446 28.05 -5.17 -30.06
C PRO A 446 28.85 -3.86 -30.04
N ASP A 447 28.68 -3.02 -29.01
CA ASP A 447 29.37 -1.74 -28.93
C ASP A 447 30.83 -1.91 -28.43
N PRO A 448 31.85 -1.52 -29.20
CA PRO A 448 33.24 -1.59 -28.77
C PRO A 448 33.55 -0.70 -27.57
N LYS A 449 32.87 0.45 -27.39
CA LYS A 449 33.07 1.35 -26.24
C LYS A 449 32.52 0.72 -24.97
N MET A 450 31.29 0.19 -25.02
CA MET A 450 30.73 -0.58 -23.92
C MET A 450 31.61 -1.78 -23.56
N ARG A 451 32.16 -2.48 -24.56
CA ARG A 451 33.07 -3.62 -24.34
C ARG A 451 34.34 -3.24 -23.57
N THR A 452 34.97 -2.10 -23.87
CA THR A 452 36.15 -1.64 -23.13
C THR A 452 35.79 -1.18 -21.72
N LEU A 453 34.63 -0.52 -21.56
CA LEU A 453 34.10 -0.13 -20.25
C LEU A 453 33.84 -1.36 -19.36
N LEU A 454 33.15 -2.38 -19.86
CA LEU A 454 32.87 -3.62 -19.13
C LEU A 454 34.17 -4.33 -18.69
N LYS A 455 35.18 -4.37 -19.56
CA LYS A 455 36.51 -4.91 -19.19
C LYS A 455 37.18 -4.11 -18.07
N LYS A 456 37.11 -2.78 -18.12
CA LYS A 456 37.67 -1.91 -17.07
C LYS A 456 36.93 -2.13 -15.74
N ARG A 457 35.59 -2.14 -15.77
CA ARG A 457 34.76 -2.32 -14.59
C ARG A 457 34.88 -3.71 -13.99
N ALA A 458 34.95 -4.77 -14.80
CA ALA A 458 35.21 -6.12 -14.33
C ALA A 458 36.56 -6.25 -13.61
N LYS A 459 37.61 -5.56 -14.10
CA LYS A 459 38.90 -5.48 -13.39
C LYS A 459 38.78 -4.71 -12.06
N SER A 460 38.04 -3.60 -12.05
CA SER A 460 37.78 -2.80 -10.84
C SER A 460 37.04 -3.64 -9.78
N VAL A 461 35.95 -4.30 -10.17
CA VAL A 461 35.17 -5.20 -9.30
C VAL A 461 36.00 -6.38 -8.82
N LYS A 462 36.83 -6.99 -9.68
CA LYS A 462 37.76 -8.05 -9.27
C LYS A 462 38.71 -7.57 -8.17
N SER A 463 39.34 -6.40 -8.35
CA SER A 463 40.21 -5.82 -7.33
C SER A 463 39.44 -5.50 -6.04
N LEU A 464 38.19 -5.04 -6.14
CA LEU A 464 37.33 -4.82 -4.98
C LEU A 464 37.09 -6.16 -4.28
N LEU A 465 36.57 -7.18 -4.96
CA LEU A 465 36.31 -8.51 -4.39
C LEU A 465 37.55 -9.13 -3.73
N ASP A 466 38.74 -9.00 -4.33
CA ASP A 466 40.00 -9.48 -3.74
C ASP A 466 40.38 -8.73 -2.46
N GLN A 467 40.15 -7.41 -2.41
CA GLN A 467 40.33 -6.62 -1.18
C GLN A 467 39.31 -6.99 -0.12
N LEU A 468 38.06 -7.24 -0.54
CA LEU A 468 36.95 -7.61 0.32
C LEU A 468 37.13 -9.00 0.95
N ALA A 469 37.63 -9.97 0.17
CA ALA A 469 37.96 -11.30 0.68
C ALA A 469 39.06 -11.23 1.77
N LYS A 470 40.07 -10.36 1.57
CA LYS A 470 41.16 -10.16 2.54
C LYS A 470 40.70 -9.47 3.83
N SER A 471 39.84 -8.45 3.74
CA SER A 471 39.37 -7.71 4.91
C SER A 471 38.42 -8.52 5.80
N ALA A 472 37.58 -9.36 5.20
CA ALA A 472 36.71 -10.27 5.93
C ALA A 472 37.50 -11.39 6.64
N ALA A 473 38.54 -11.94 5.98
CA ALA A 473 39.43 -12.93 6.59
C ALA A 473 40.22 -12.38 7.80
N SER A 474 40.57 -11.09 7.80
CA SER A 474 41.18 -10.45 8.98
C SER A 474 40.18 -10.25 10.13
N ALA A 475 38.93 -9.91 9.83
CA ALA A 475 37.89 -9.69 10.84
C ALA A 475 37.46 -11.00 11.53
N GLU A 476 37.40 -12.12 10.81
CA GLU A 476 37.14 -13.44 11.41
C GLU A 476 38.31 -13.91 12.30
N LYS A 477 39.55 -13.63 11.90
CA LYS A 477 40.72 -13.93 12.75
C LYS A 477 40.68 -13.15 14.06
N GLU A 478 40.43 -11.84 14.02
CA GLU A 478 40.32 -11.02 15.24
C GLU A 478 39.17 -11.47 16.16
N ALA A 479 38.02 -11.88 15.59
CA ALA A 479 36.89 -12.40 16.36
C ALA A 479 37.12 -13.82 16.93
N SER A 480 38.09 -14.58 16.42
CA SER A 480 38.48 -15.90 16.96
C SER A 480 39.55 -15.83 18.06
N PHE A 481 40.25 -14.69 18.16
CA PHE A 481 41.28 -14.41 19.16
C PHE A 481 40.74 -13.69 20.41
N MET A 482 39.50 -13.19 20.37
CA MET A 482 38.71 -12.74 21.54
C MET A 482 37.74 -13.83 21.97
#